data_AF-A0A7S2NAP5-F1
#
_entry.id   AF-A0A7S2NAP5-F1
#
_cell.length_a   1.000
_cell.length_b   1.000
_cell.length_c   1.000
_cell.angle_alpha   90.00
_cell.angle_beta   90.00
_cell.angle_gamma   90.00
#
_symmetry.space_group_name_H-M   'P 1'
#
loop_
_entity.id
_entity.type
_entity.pdbx_description
1 polymer ?
#
loop_
_entity_poly.entity_id
_entity_poly.type
_entity_poly.pdbx_seq_one_letter_code
_entity_poly.pdbx_strand_id
1 'polypeptide(L)'
;AAPRGLVARRAAKKKAAGGKAAQVKDGDVVFLKDRFGKYLNSEPGIDDVKARAPLKADRAAWTVVHEDGLLKAGDIILLEGYRGGYLDVVGDVVQVKRTDKIRCAGVGGTKSSHP
;
A
#
# COMPACT_ATOMS: atom_id res chain seq x y z
N ALA A 1 7.48 27.61 -22.17
CA ALA A 1 6.49 26.96 -21.29
C ALA A 1 5.75 25.90 -22.10
N ALA A 2 5.90 24.62 -21.76
CA ALA A 2 5.23 23.51 -22.43
C ALA A 2 4.27 22.84 -21.44
N PRO A 3 3.06 22.39 -21.86
CA PRO A 3 2.10 21.81 -20.94
C PRO A 3 2.57 20.42 -20.49
N ARG A 4 2.61 20.20 -19.17
CA ARG A 4 2.83 18.88 -18.57
C ARG A 4 1.64 18.00 -18.91
N GLY A 5 1.85 17.07 -19.85
CA GLY A 5 0.86 16.10 -20.28
C GLY A 5 0.37 15.26 -19.11
N LEU A 6 -0.94 15.31 -18.87
CA LEU A 6 -1.65 14.46 -17.94
C LEU A 6 -1.63 13.03 -18.51
N VAL A 7 -0.79 12.15 -17.99
CA VAL A 7 -0.80 10.74 -18.36
C VAL A 7 -2.06 10.10 -17.74
N ALA A 8 -3.12 10.03 -18.53
CA ALA A 8 -4.34 9.30 -18.17
C ALA A 8 -4.01 7.80 -18.04
N ARG A 9 -3.89 7.31 -16.80
CA ARG A 9 -3.82 5.87 -16.54
C ARG A 9 -5.17 5.27 -16.95
N ARG A 10 -5.21 4.54 -18.06
CA ARG A 10 -6.39 3.76 -18.48
C ARG A 10 -6.70 2.73 -17.38
N ALA A 11 -7.80 2.93 -16.66
CA ALA A 11 -8.33 1.93 -15.75
C ALA A 11 -8.86 0.74 -16.56
N ALA A 12 -8.04 -0.30 -16.71
CA ALA A 12 -8.49 -1.57 -17.26
C ALA A 12 -9.40 -2.25 -16.23
N LYS A 13 -10.72 -2.19 -16.46
CA LYS A 13 -11.72 -2.87 -15.65
C LYS A 13 -11.71 -4.37 -16.00
N LYS A 14 -10.80 -5.14 -15.40
CA LYS A 14 -10.86 -6.61 -15.49
C LYS A 14 -12.02 -7.12 -14.62
N LYS A 15 -12.98 -7.80 -15.25
CA LYS A 15 -14.07 -8.55 -14.60
C LYS A 15 -13.42 -9.64 -13.73
N ALA A 16 -13.72 -9.67 -12.43
CA ALA A 16 -13.24 -10.71 -11.54
C ALA A 16 -13.95 -12.03 -11.88
N ALA A 17 -13.24 -12.95 -12.52
CA ALA A 17 -13.65 -14.35 -12.62
C ALA A 17 -13.40 -15.02 -11.26
N GLY A 18 -14.35 -15.83 -10.79
CA GLY A 18 -14.28 -16.58 -9.53
C GLY A 18 -13.27 -17.73 -9.57
N GLY A 19 -11.98 -17.41 -9.75
CA GLY A 19 -10.86 -18.30 -9.52
C GLY A 19 -10.27 -18.08 -8.14
N LYS A 20 -9.47 -19.04 -7.64
CA LYS A 20 -8.60 -18.86 -6.46
C LYS A 20 -8.04 -17.44 -6.47
N ALA A 21 -8.20 -16.71 -5.36
CA ALA A 21 -7.72 -15.34 -5.25
C ALA A 21 -6.30 -15.27 -5.81
N ALA A 22 -6.13 -14.49 -6.87
CA ALA A 22 -4.84 -14.36 -7.52
C ALA A 22 -3.83 -13.94 -6.45
N GLN A 23 -2.69 -14.64 -6.40
CA GLN A 23 -1.61 -14.31 -5.49
C GLN A 23 -1.18 -12.87 -5.76
N VAL A 24 -1.07 -12.08 -4.69
CA VAL A 24 -0.60 -10.68 -4.75
C VAL A 24 0.87 -10.68 -5.17
N LYS A 25 1.25 -9.74 -6.03
CA LYS A 25 2.60 -9.59 -6.59
C LYS A 25 3.10 -8.17 -6.41
N ASP A 26 4.40 -7.98 -6.63
CA ASP A 26 4.95 -6.64 -6.79
C ASP A 26 4.19 -5.84 -7.87
N GLY A 27 3.93 -4.57 -7.58
CA GLY A 27 3.17 -3.65 -8.43
C GLY A 27 1.66 -3.79 -8.37
N ASP A 28 1.11 -4.79 -7.66
CA ASP A 28 -0.34 -4.92 -7.51
C ASP A 28 -0.92 -3.78 -6.67
N VAL A 29 -2.10 -3.30 -7.09
CA VAL A 29 -2.88 -2.35 -6.30
C VAL A 29 -3.85 -3.10 -5.39
N VAL A 30 -3.69 -2.91 -4.09
CA VAL A 30 -4.52 -3.52 -3.06
C VAL A 30 -5.35 -2.47 -2.32
N PHE A 31 -6.42 -2.95 -1.69
CA PHE A 31 -7.30 -2.14 -0.83
C PHE A 31 -7.42 -2.84 0.52
N LEU A 32 -7.03 -2.16 1.59
CA LEU A 32 -7.07 -2.70 2.94
C LEU A 32 -8.38 -2.29 3.61
N LYS A 33 -9.20 -3.28 3.99
CA LYS A 33 -10.53 -3.08 4.58
C LYS A 33 -10.49 -3.47 6.06
N ASP A 34 -10.94 -2.57 6.93
CA ASP A 34 -11.07 -2.87 8.35
C ASP A 34 -12.28 -3.77 8.65
N ARG A 35 -12.39 -4.21 9.91
CA ARG A 35 -13.50 -5.06 10.39
C ARG A 35 -14.89 -4.41 10.30
N PHE A 36 -14.96 -3.09 10.17
CA PHE A 36 -16.21 -2.32 10.03
C PHE A 36 -16.53 -2.00 8.57
N GLY A 37 -15.70 -2.47 7.66
CA GLY A 37 -15.84 -2.34 6.23
C GLY A 37 -15.38 -1.03 5.63
N LYS A 38 -14.63 -0.21 6.36
CA LYS A 38 -14.00 1.01 5.87
C LYS A 38 -12.62 0.69 5.29
N TYR A 39 -12.24 1.41 4.23
CA TYR A 39 -10.92 1.24 3.62
C TYR A 39 -9.91 2.22 4.19
N LEU A 40 -8.67 1.75 4.32
CA LEU A 40 -7.50 2.52 4.76
C LEU A 40 -7.11 3.56 3.71
N ASN A 41 -7.11 4.84 4.07
CA ASN A 41 -6.83 5.95 3.17
C ASN A 41 -5.58 6.72 3.56
N SER A 42 -4.82 7.17 2.56
CA SER A 42 -3.88 8.29 2.66
C SER A 42 -4.56 9.58 2.18
N GLU A 43 -4.63 10.62 3.01
CA GLU A 43 -5.33 11.86 2.60
C GLU A 43 -4.42 12.84 1.85
N PRO A 44 -4.96 13.56 0.85
CA PRO A 44 -4.26 14.67 0.20
C PRO A 44 -3.72 15.72 1.19
N GLY A 45 -2.41 15.93 1.19
CA GLY A 45 -1.79 17.04 1.93
C GLY A 45 -1.69 16.84 3.45
N ILE A 46 -1.98 15.64 3.93
CA ILE A 46 -1.81 15.25 5.33
C ILE A 46 -1.17 13.87 5.34
N ASP A 47 -0.16 13.66 6.18
CA ASP A 47 0.55 12.38 6.26
C ASP A 47 -0.24 11.30 7.03
N ASP A 48 -1.39 11.63 7.61
CA ASP A 48 -2.23 10.75 8.41
C ASP A 48 -2.89 9.64 7.56
N VAL A 49 -2.85 8.40 8.07
CA VAL A 49 -3.48 7.23 7.44
C VAL A 49 -4.60 6.70 8.31
N LYS A 50 -5.83 6.72 7.78
CA LYS A 50 -7.04 6.29 8.53
C LYS A 50 -8.01 5.49 7.68
N ALA A 51 -8.68 4.53 8.31
CA ALA A 51 -9.84 3.86 7.72
C ALA A 51 -11.08 4.76 7.83
N ARG A 52 -11.58 5.28 6.70
CA ARG A 52 -12.65 6.31 6.71
C ARG A 52 -13.94 5.89 6.01
N ALA A 53 -13.83 5.51 4.74
CA ALA A 53 -15.00 5.32 3.87
C ALA A 53 -15.14 3.87 3.42
N PRO A 54 -16.37 3.33 3.29
CA PRO A 54 -16.61 1.97 2.80
C PRO A 54 -16.57 1.88 1.26
N LEU A 55 -15.71 2.66 0.60
CA LEU A 55 -15.59 2.71 -0.85
C LEU A 55 -14.13 2.66 -1.31
N LYS A 56 -13.90 2.00 -2.45
CA LYS A 56 -12.59 1.92 -3.11
C LYS A 56 -12.33 3.19 -3.93
N ALA A 57 -11.80 4.22 -3.29
CA ALA A 57 -11.34 5.44 -3.95
C ALA A 57 -9.83 5.37 -4.22
N ASP A 58 -9.35 6.25 -5.10
CA ASP A 58 -7.93 6.47 -5.35
C ASP A 58 -7.11 6.60 -4.05
N ARG A 59 -7.58 7.42 -3.10
CA ARG A 59 -6.93 7.59 -1.78
C ARG A 59 -6.86 6.33 -0.91
N ALA A 60 -7.62 5.29 -1.25
CA ALA A 60 -7.67 4.00 -0.56
C ALA A 60 -6.81 2.92 -1.24
N ALA A 61 -6.21 3.25 -2.39
CA ALA A 61 -5.37 2.36 -3.17
C ALA A 61 -3.93 2.38 -2.66
N TRP A 62 -3.36 1.19 -2.46
CA TRP A 62 -1.98 0.99 -2.04
C TRP A 62 -1.27 0.11 -3.06
N THR A 63 -0.15 0.57 -3.60
CA THR A 63 0.68 -0.26 -4.48
C THR A 63 1.62 -1.09 -3.63
N VAL A 64 1.61 -2.40 -3.84
CA VAL A 64 2.59 -3.29 -3.22
C VAL A 64 3.93 -3.08 -3.90
N VAL A 65 4.95 -2.77 -3.09
CA VAL A 65 6.32 -2.60 -3.56
C VAL A 65 7.20 -3.61 -2.85
N HIS A 66 7.86 -4.46 -3.63
CA HIS A 66 8.76 -5.50 -3.17
C HIS A 66 9.93 -5.64 -4.14
N GLU A 67 11.11 -5.99 -3.63
CA GLU A 67 12.31 -6.08 -4.48
C GLU A 67 12.29 -7.31 -5.39
N ASP A 68 11.57 -8.38 -5.00
CA ASP A 68 11.65 -9.69 -5.65
C ASP A 68 10.29 -10.30 -6.02
N GLY A 69 9.78 -9.99 -7.21
CA GLY A 69 8.77 -10.80 -7.91
C GLY A 69 7.52 -11.25 -7.11
N LEU A 70 7.35 -12.58 -6.99
CA LEU A 70 6.18 -13.20 -6.33
C LEU A 70 6.30 -13.16 -4.81
N LEU A 71 5.33 -12.53 -4.15
CA LEU A 71 5.27 -12.43 -2.70
C LEU A 71 4.99 -13.79 -2.06
N LYS A 72 5.74 -14.10 -1.01
CA LYS A 72 5.54 -15.25 -0.14
C LYS A 72 5.08 -14.78 1.24
N ALA A 73 4.41 -15.68 1.95
CA ALA A 73 4.06 -15.42 3.34
C ALA A 73 5.34 -15.23 4.16
N GLY A 74 5.39 -14.15 4.95
CA GLY A 74 6.56 -13.77 5.76
C GLY A 74 7.46 -12.72 5.10
N ASP A 75 7.23 -12.38 3.83
CA ASP A 75 7.97 -11.30 3.18
C ASP A 75 7.59 -9.94 3.77
N ILE A 76 8.60 -9.07 3.84
CA ILE A 76 8.41 -7.66 4.20
C ILE A 76 8.23 -6.88 2.91
N ILE A 77 7.11 -6.18 2.80
CA ILE A 77 6.75 -5.33 1.66
C ILE A 77 6.65 -3.88 2.10
N LEU A 78 6.72 -2.98 1.12
CA LEU A 78 6.32 -1.59 1.27
C LEU A 78 4.94 -1.40 0.64
N LEU A 79 4.17 -0.46 1.18
CA LEU A 79 2.89 -0.05 0.61
C LEU A 79 2.99 1.41 0.20
N GLU A 80 3.01 1.67 -1.10
CA GLU A 80 3.05 3.02 -1.64
C GLU A 80 1.63 3.58 -1.77
N GLY A 81 1.38 4.77 -1.20
CA GLY A 81 0.10 5.45 -1.29
C GLY A 81 -0.15 6.08 -2.67
N TYR A 82 -1.41 6.42 -2.96
CA TYR A 82 -1.82 6.98 -4.26
C TYR A 82 -1.08 8.26 -4.70
N ARG A 83 -0.56 9.06 -3.77
CA ARG A 83 0.23 10.27 -4.06
C ARG A 83 1.74 10.08 -3.83
N GLY A 84 2.19 8.83 -3.82
CA GLY A 84 3.55 8.45 -3.46
C GLY A 84 3.76 8.44 -1.95
N GLY A 85 4.98 8.08 -1.55
CA GLY A 85 5.34 7.82 -0.17
C GLY A 85 4.86 6.45 0.33
N TYR A 86 5.47 5.99 1.40
CA TYR A 86 5.27 4.66 1.95
C TYR A 86 4.53 4.73 3.29
N LEU A 87 3.65 3.75 3.51
CA LEU A 87 3.05 3.50 4.80
C LEU A 87 4.15 3.25 5.84
N ASP A 88 4.18 4.05 6.90
CA ASP A 88 5.13 3.96 8.01
C ASP A 88 4.38 4.05 9.34
N VAL A 89 4.99 3.51 10.39
CA VAL A 89 4.49 3.62 11.77
C VAL A 89 5.53 4.37 12.60
N VAL A 90 5.15 5.55 13.07
CA VAL A 90 6.02 6.43 13.86
C VAL A 90 5.42 6.60 15.24
N GLY A 91 6.08 6.00 16.24
CA GLY A 91 5.50 5.92 17.57
C GLY A 91 4.19 5.13 17.55
N ASP A 92 3.09 5.81 17.83
CA ASP A 92 1.73 5.27 17.87
C ASP A 92 0.86 5.67 16.67
N VAL A 93 1.42 6.36 15.67
CA VAL A 93 0.68 6.88 14.53
C VAL A 93 1.10 6.18 13.23
N VAL A 94 0.11 5.79 12.43
CA VAL A 94 0.32 5.32 11.06
C VAL A 94 0.28 6.51 10.11
N GLN A 95 1.33 6.68 9.32
CA GLN A 95 1.51 7.83 8.43
C GLN A 95 2.01 7.40 7.04
N VAL A 96 1.92 8.31 6.06
CA VAL A 96 2.64 8.20 4.79
C VAL A 96 3.87 9.07 4.87
N LYS A 97 5.06 8.46 4.77
CA LYS A 97 6.31 9.21 4.61
C LYS A 97 6.80 9.16 3.18
N ARG A 98 7.19 10.32 2.66
CA ARG A 98 7.75 10.43 1.30
C ARG A 98 9.23 10.09 1.22
N THR A 99 9.90 10.04 2.37
CA THR A 99 11.34 9.80 2.46
C THR A 99 11.59 8.29 2.51
N ASP A 100 12.42 7.86 1.55
CA ASP A 100 13.22 6.64 1.45
C ASP A 100 12.60 5.26 1.73
N LYS A 101 12.92 4.30 0.85
CA LYS A 101 12.64 2.86 1.02
C LYS A 101 13.43 2.23 2.18
N ILE A 102 14.26 3.03 2.87
CA ILE A 102 15.18 2.56 3.89
C ILE A 102 14.36 2.18 5.11
N ARG A 103 14.39 0.90 5.44
CA ARG A 103 13.88 0.41 6.73
C ARG A 103 14.55 1.20 7.84
N CYS A 104 13.83 1.53 8.91
CA CYS A 104 14.45 2.03 10.14
C CYS A 104 15.66 1.14 10.47
N ALA A 105 16.88 1.68 10.37
CA ALA A 105 18.09 0.97 10.69
C ALA A 105 18.05 0.66 12.19
N GLY A 106 17.67 -0.57 12.55
CA GLY A 106 17.57 -0.98 13.96
C GLY A 106 16.48 -2.01 14.28
N VAL A 107 15.46 -2.19 13.43
CA VAL A 107 14.44 -3.22 13.67
C VAL A 107 14.87 -4.54 12.99
N GLY A 108 15.90 -5.16 13.54
CA GLY A 108 16.22 -6.56 13.25
C GLY A 108 15.16 -7.43 13.91
N GLY A 109 14.19 -7.91 13.13
CA GLY A 109 13.22 -8.88 13.62
C GLY A 109 13.96 -10.15 14.05
N THR A 110 14.14 -10.35 15.35
CA THR A 110 14.49 -11.65 15.88
C THR A 110 13.33 -12.58 15.54
N LYS A 111 13.55 -13.54 14.64
CA LYS A 111 12.63 -14.66 14.47
C LYS A 111 12.52 -15.34 15.83
N SER A 112 11.44 -15.11 16.56
CA SER A 112 11.10 -15.92 17.71
C SER A 112 10.65 -17.28 17.18
N SER A 113 11.56 -18.23 17.09
CA SER A 113 11.18 -19.64 17.06
C SER A 113 10.51 -19.94 18.41
N HIS A 114 9.19 -20.13 18.41
CA HIS A 114 8.52 -20.75 19.54
C HIS A 114 8.65 -22.29 19.44
N PRO A 115 8.81 -22.97 20.59
CA PRO A 115 8.92 -24.43 20.68
C PRO A 115 7.64 -25.15 20.22
#